data_AF-A0A8I2G6P7-F1
#
_entry.id   AF-A0A8I2G6P7-F1
#
_cell.length_a   1.000
_cell.length_b   1.000
_cell.length_c   1.000
_cell.angle_alpha   90.00
_cell.angle_beta   90.00
_cell.angle_gamma   90.00
#
_symmetry.space_group_name_H-M   'P 1'
#
loop_
_entity.id
_entity.type
_entity.pdbx_description
1 polymer ?
#
loop_
_entity_poly.entity_id
_entity_poly.type
_entity_poly.pdbx_seq_one_letter_code
_entity_poly.pdbx_strand_id
1 'polypeptide(L)'
;IGVIIGVLFGMYFYWYLCECIRDSADGGIRAPETMGSTPGLGELFAQSYKAFICFAFFVLPVLLYLTYTRRTDAIFWALTAFWIFFFPMGLLAVVMFDSLAGLNPVVIVGSIFSAFLPYIGLIALLTALIISIRLLVFLSTLLFSVGGIYTIIIWIVIYGSGVIDFYMMMVIAHLLGGFYYKYQERLNWEV
;
A
#
# COMPACT_ATOMS: atom_id res chain seq x y z
N ILE A 1 -12.79 -13.86 21.22
CA ILE A 1 -13.61 -12.72 20.74
C ILE A 1 -12.72 -11.60 20.20
N GLY A 2 -11.81 -11.01 20.99
CA GLY A 2 -10.95 -9.90 20.52
C GLY A 2 -10.12 -10.20 19.26
N VAL A 3 -9.52 -11.38 19.14
CA VAL A 3 -8.75 -11.78 17.94
C VAL A 3 -9.61 -11.84 16.69
N ILE A 4 -10.81 -12.42 16.79
CA ILE A 4 -11.75 -12.54 15.66
C ILE A 4 -12.19 -11.15 15.20
N ILE A 5 -12.52 -10.28 16.14
CA ILE A 5 -12.88 -8.88 15.86
C ILE A 5 -11.71 -8.18 15.14
N GLY A 6 -10.48 -8.30 15.64
CA GLY A 6 -9.30 -7.70 15.01
C GLY A 6 -9.05 -8.18 13.58
N VAL A 7 -9.22 -9.49 13.33
CA VAL A 7 -9.09 -10.05 11.97
C VAL A 7 -10.16 -9.49 11.04
N LEU A 8 -11.42 -9.41 11.48
CA LEU A 8 -12.50 -8.84 10.69
C LEU A 8 -12.29 -7.36 10.38
N PHE A 9 -11.85 -6.57 11.37
CA PHE A 9 -11.48 -5.17 11.17
C PHE A 9 -10.34 -5.02 10.16
N GLY A 10 -9.31 -5.86 10.25
CA GLY A 10 -8.21 -5.88 9.29
C GLY A 10 -8.68 -6.20 7.87
N MET A 11 -9.51 -7.23 7.70
CA MET A 11 -10.08 -7.59 6.40
C MET A 11 -10.95 -6.48 5.82
N TYR A 12 -11.83 -5.90 6.64
CA TYR A 12 -12.65 -4.76 6.23
C TYR A 12 -11.80 -3.57 5.80
N PHE A 13 -10.73 -3.28 6.54
CA PHE A 13 -9.82 -2.19 6.21
C PHE A 13 -9.11 -2.43 4.85
N TYR A 14 -8.58 -3.63 4.60
CA TYR A 14 -7.97 -3.93 3.30
C TYR A 14 -8.96 -3.89 2.15
N TRP A 15 -10.17 -4.41 2.36
CA TRP A 15 -11.25 -4.27 1.39
C TRP A 15 -11.56 -2.79 1.11
N TYR A 16 -11.67 -1.97 2.15
CA TYR A 16 -11.95 -0.54 2.01
C TYR A 16 -10.83 0.22 1.29
N LEU A 17 -9.56 -0.13 1.51
CA LEU A 17 -8.44 0.42 0.73
C LEU A 17 -8.58 0.11 -0.76
N CYS A 18 -8.96 -1.12 -1.10
CA CYS A 18 -9.20 -1.49 -2.50
C CYS A 18 -10.38 -0.74 -3.09
N GLU A 19 -11.42 -0.51 -2.30
CA GLU A 19 -12.57 0.30 -2.72
C GLU A 19 -12.19 1.75 -2.97
N CYS A 20 -11.31 2.32 -2.14
CA CYS A 20 -10.77 3.65 -2.39
C CYS A 20 -9.97 3.73 -3.69
N ILE A 21 -9.21 2.69 -4.03
CA ILE A 21 -8.50 2.62 -5.32
C ILE A 21 -9.53 2.62 -6.47
N ARG A 22 -10.58 1.80 -6.39
CA ARG A 22 -11.62 1.69 -7.43
C ARG A 22 -12.41 2.98 -7.61
N ASP A 23 -12.91 3.55 -6.51
CA ASP A 23 -13.65 4.83 -6.54
C ASP A 23 -12.80 5.96 -7.14
N SER A 24 -11.52 6.03 -6.76
CA SER A 24 -10.61 7.03 -7.31
C SER A 24 -10.23 6.75 -8.77
N ALA A 25 -10.23 5.48 -9.18
CA ALA A 25 -10.03 5.05 -10.56
C ALA A 25 -11.21 5.42 -11.47
N ASP A 26 -12.41 5.59 -10.90
CA ASP A 26 -13.61 6.09 -11.59
C ASP A 26 -13.72 7.63 -11.56
N GLY A 27 -12.73 8.32 -10.98
CA GLY A 27 -12.68 9.78 -10.88
C GLY A 27 -13.26 10.34 -9.58
N GLY A 28 -13.52 9.49 -8.58
CA GLY A 28 -13.88 9.90 -7.23
C GLY A 28 -12.79 10.77 -6.60
N ILE A 29 -13.21 11.82 -5.89
CA ILE A 29 -12.32 12.78 -5.19
C ILE A 29 -12.49 12.73 -3.66
N ARG A 30 -13.37 11.87 -3.16
CA ARG A 30 -13.71 11.71 -1.74
C ARG A 30 -13.60 10.23 -1.37
N ALA A 31 -13.54 9.94 -0.08
CA ALA A 31 -13.59 8.56 0.37
C ALA A 31 -14.97 7.95 0.02
N PRO A 32 -15.03 6.69 -0.43
CA PRO A 32 -16.28 6.05 -0.82
C PRO A 32 -17.24 5.94 0.37
N GLU A 33 -18.50 6.33 0.15
CA GLU A 33 -19.57 6.16 1.13
C GLU A 33 -20.08 4.72 1.10
N THR A 34 -19.58 3.89 2.01
CA THR A 34 -20.00 2.48 2.14
C THR A 34 -21.11 2.27 3.18
N MET A 35 -21.69 3.36 3.69
CA MET A 35 -22.81 3.33 4.65
C MET A 35 -24.09 2.85 3.95
N GLY A 36 -24.25 1.54 3.84
CA GLY A 36 -25.42 0.88 3.24
C GLY A 36 -25.08 -0.36 2.40
N SER A 37 -23.82 -0.52 2.02
CA SER A 37 -23.31 -1.64 1.21
C SER A 37 -22.23 -2.42 1.99
N THR A 38 -22.59 -2.94 3.17
CA THR A 38 -21.63 -3.76 3.92
C THR A 38 -21.32 -5.04 3.12
N PRO A 39 -20.05 -5.27 2.71
CA PRO A 39 -19.69 -6.43 1.93
C PRO A 39 -19.93 -7.71 2.73
N GLY A 40 -20.26 -8.79 2.03
CA GLY A 40 -20.38 -10.11 2.64
C GLY A 40 -19.02 -10.62 3.14
N LEU A 41 -19.01 -11.52 4.13
CA LEU A 41 -17.77 -12.12 4.65
C LEU A 41 -16.92 -12.79 3.57
N GLY A 42 -17.56 -13.43 2.58
CA GLY A 42 -16.87 -14.08 1.47
C GLY A 42 -16.13 -13.08 0.57
N GLU A 43 -16.73 -11.92 0.31
CA GLU A 43 -16.13 -10.85 -0.49
C GLU A 43 -14.97 -10.18 0.26
N LEU A 44 -15.17 -9.87 1.55
CA LEU A 44 -14.13 -9.37 2.43
C LEU A 44 -12.90 -10.29 2.43
N PHE A 45 -13.14 -11.59 2.59
CA PHE A 45 -12.09 -12.59 2.59
C PHE A 45 -11.39 -12.68 1.23
N ALA A 46 -12.16 -12.75 0.13
CA ALA A 46 -11.60 -12.86 -1.22
C ALA A 46 -10.73 -11.64 -1.58
N GLN A 47 -11.20 -10.42 -1.33
CA GLN A 47 -10.45 -9.20 -1.60
C GLN A 47 -9.18 -9.12 -0.75
N SER A 48 -9.31 -9.39 0.56
CA SER A 48 -8.17 -9.38 1.49
C SER A 48 -7.12 -10.42 1.10
N TYR A 49 -7.56 -11.60 0.66
CA TYR A 49 -6.70 -12.67 0.19
C TYR A 49 -5.92 -12.28 -1.06
N LYS A 50 -6.58 -11.65 -2.06
CA LYS A 50 -5.91 -11.15 -3.28
C LYS A 50 -4.87 -10.08 -2.93
N ALA A 51 -5.21 -9.11 -2.10
CA ALA A 51 -4.29 -8.05 -1.66
C ALA A 51 -3.10 -8.63 -0.86
N PHE A 52 -3.36 -9.59 0.03
CA PHE A 52 -2.32 -10.27 0.80
C PHE A 52 -1.35 -11.05 -0.11
N ILE A 53 -1.87 -11.80 -1.09
CA ILE A 53 -1.01 -12.51 -2.05
C ILE A 53 -0.19 -11.54 -2.89
N CYS A 54 -0.79 -10.45 -3.37
CA CYS A 54 -0.09 -9.41 -4.08
C CYS A 54 1.08 -8.86 -3.24
N PHE A 55 0.83 -8.49 -1.99
CA PHE A 55 1.87 -8.03 -1.07
C PHE A 55 2.96 -9.09 -0.85
N ALA A 56 2.57 -10.34 -0.55
CA ALA A 56 3.49 -11.44 -0.32
C ALA A 56 4.36 -11.71 -1.55
N PHE A 57 3.80 -11.65 -2.77
CA PHE A 57 4.52 -11.90 -4.02
C PHE A 57 5.75 -10.99 -4.17
N PHE A 58 5.62 -9.69 -3.85
CA PHE A 58 6.73 -8.73 -3.98
C PHE A 58 7.66 -8.73 -2.76
N VAL A 59 7.13 -8.94 -1.55
CA VAL A 59 7.92 -8.82 -0.31
C VAL A 59 8.66 -10.11 0.06
N LEU A 60 8.13 -11.28 -0.31
CA LEU A 60 8.70 -12.57 0.06
C LEU A 60 10.18 -12.74 -0.36
N PRO A 61 10.62 -12.34 -1.57
CA PRO A 61 12.04 -12.43 -1.94
C PRO A 61 12.97 -11.68 -0.97
N VAL A 62 12.55 -10.50 -0.50
CA VAL A 62 13.31 -9.70 0.48
C VAL A 62 13.40 -10.42 1.81
N LEU A 63 12.28 -10.94 2.31
CA LEU A 63 12.22 -11.63 3.60
C LEU A 63 13.02 -12.93 3.59
N LEU A 64 12.93 -13.72 2.52
CA LEU A 64 13.72 -14.94 2.35
C LEU A 64 15.22 -14.59 2.33
N TYR A 65 15.63 -13.62 1.51
CA TYR A 65 17.02 -13.20 1.43
C TYR A 65 17.58 -12.77 2.80
N LEU A 66 16.86 -11.91 3.52
CA LEU A 66 17.27 -11.42 4.83
C LEU A 66 17.33 -12.56 5.87
N THR A 67 16.37 -13.49 5.84
CA THR A 67 16.31 -14.61 6.80
C THR A 67 17.45 -15.60 6.60
N TYR A 68 17.78 -15.93 5.35
CA TYR A 68 18.84 -16.88 5.02
C TYR A 68 20.24 -16.29 5.14
N THR A 69 20.46 -15.07 4.64
CA THR A 69 21.81 -14.47 4.59
C THR A 69 22.15 -13.64 5.82
N ARG A 70 21.12 -13.09 6.49
CA ARG A 70 21.26 -12.11 7.58
C ARG A 70 22.12 -10.89 7.19
N ARG A 71 22.13 -10.52 5.91
CA ARG A 71 22.92 -9.42 5.34
C ARG A 71 22.05 -8.35 4.72
N THR A 72 22.54 -7.12 4.74
CA THR A 72 21.95 -5.92 4.13
C THR A 72 22.87 -5.35 3.04
N ASP A 73 23.31 -6.23 2.15
CA ASP A 73 24.22 -5.91 1.03
C ASP A 73 23.47 -5.47 -0.23
N ALA A 74 24.19 -5.32 -1.35
CA ALA A 74 23.63 -4.83 -2.61
C ALA A 74 22.42 -5.64 -3.11
N ILE A 75 22.40 -6.96 -2.87
CA ILE A 75 21.28 -7.83 -3.30
C ILE A 75 20.02 -7.52 -2.46
N PHE A 76 20.17 -7.35 -1.15
CA PHE A 76 19.07 -6.94 -0.28
C PHE A 76 18.45 -5.62 -0.74
N TRP A 77 19.29 -4.62 -1.04
CA TRP A 77 18.81 -3.32 -1.51
C TRP A 77 18.19 -3.38 -2.91
N ALA A 78 18.71 -4.23 -3.81
CA ALA A 78 18.11 -4.46 -5.12
C ALA A 78 16.71 -5.09 -5.01
N LEU A 79 16.54 -6.11 -4.17
CA LEU A 79 15.23 -6.71 -3.88
C LEU A 79 14.29 -5.71 -3.18
N THR A 80 14.84 -4.86 -2.33
CA THR A 80 14.10 -3.77 -1.67
C THR A 80 13.58 -2.76 -2.70
N ALA A 81 14.42 -2.34 -3.63
CA ALA A 81 14.02 -1.45 -4.72
C ALA A 81 12.97 -2.11 -5.63
N PHE A 82 13.11 -3.41 -5.89
CA PHE A 82 12.15 -4.18 -6.68
C PHE A 82 10.74 -4.14 -6.07
N TRP A 83 10.56 -4.48 -4.80
CA TRP A 83 9.20 -4.46 -4.23
C TRP A 83 8.63 -3.04 -4.18
N ILE A 84 9.41 -2.03 -3.78
CA ILE A 84 8.94 -0.62 -3.75
C ILE A 84 8.48 -0.18 -5.14
N PHE A 85 9.23 -0.56 -6.17
CA PHE A 85 8.98 -0.11 -7.53
C PHE A 85 7.84 -0.85 -8.22
N PHE A 86 7.70 -2.16 -8.05
CA PHE A 86 6.71 -2.96 -8.78
C PHE A 86 5.40 -3.18 -8.02
N PHE A 87 5.42 -3.13 -6.68
CA PHE A 87 4.24 -3.37 -5.86
C PHE A 87 3.07 -2.41 -6.16
N PRO A 88 3.26 -1.09 -6.32
CA PRO A 88 2.13 -0.18 -6.53
C PRO A 88 1.35 -0.49 -7.83
N MET A 89 2.06 -0.75 -8.93
CA MET A 89 1.43 -1.19 -10.19
C MET A 89 0.78 -2.58 -10.06
N GLY A 90 1.43 -3.53 -9.39
CA GLY A 90 0.87 -4.87 -9.17
C GLY A 90 -0.41 -4.84 -8.34
N LEU A 91 -0.44 -4.04 -7.27
CA LEU A 91 -1.62 -3.84 -6.44
C LEU A 91 -2.76 -3.21 -7.25
N LEU A 92 -2.45 -2.16 -8.02
CA LEU A 92 -3.43 -1.49 -8.89
C LEU A 92 -4.04 -2.48 -9.90
N ALA A 93 -3.22 -3.27 -10.59
CA ALA A 93 -3.69 -4.27 -11.55
C ALA A 93 -4.56 -5.36 -10.90
N VAL A 94 -4.15 -5.88 -9.73
CA VAL A 94 -4.93 -6.90 -9.00
C VAL A 94 -6.28 -6.36 -8.55
N VAL A 95 -6.34 -5.10 -8.11
CA VAL A 95 -7.58 -4.46 -7.65
C VAL A 95 -8.52 -4.19 -8.83
N MET A 96 -8.00 -3.66 -9.94
CA MET A 96 -8.81 -3.30 -11.11
C MET A 96 -9.28 -4.51 -11.92
N PHE A 97 -8.48 -5.57 -12.03
CA PHE A 97 -8.92 -6.82 -12.66
C PHE A 97 -9.71 -7.72 -11.72
N ASP A 98 -9.80 -7.35 -10.44
CA ASP A 98 -10.33 -8.18 -9.37
C ASP A 98 -9.78 -9.63 -9.40
N SER A 99 -8.51 -9.79 -9.75
CA SER A 99 -7.91 -11.10 -10.02
C SER A 99 -6.40 -11.09 -9.81
N LEU A 100 -5.87 -12.23 -9.34
CA LEU A 100 -4.41 -12.45 -9.27
C LEU A 100 -3.75 -12.53 -10.64
N ALA A 101 -4.52 -12.67 -11.72
CA ALA A 101 -4.01 -12.52 -13.09
C ALA A 101 -3.38 -11.14 -13.33
N GLY A 102 -3.75 -10.11 -12.54
CA GLY A 102 -3.09 -8.80 -12.56
C GLY A 102 -1.61 -8.84 -12.14
N LEU A 103 -1.14 -9.91 -11.51
CA LEU A 103 0.28 -10.13 -11.22
C LEU A 103 1.07 -10.64 -12.44
N ASN A 104 0.45 -10.73 -13.62
CA ASN A 104 1.15 -11.08 -14.85
C ASN A 104 2.31 -10.08 -15.08
N PRO A 105 3.58 -10.55 -15.13
CA PRO A 105 4.73 -9.68 -15.32
C PRO A 105 4.66 -8.86 -16.61
N VAL A 106 4.04 -9.40 -17.67
CA VAL A 106 3.86 -8.70 -18.95
C VAL A 106 2.95 -7.48 -18.76
N VAL A 107 1.86 -7.63 -18.02
CA VAL A 107 0.95 -6.53 -17.70
C VAL A 107 1.68 -5.48 -16.87
N ILE A 108 2.30 -5.87 -15.76
CA ILE A 108 2.96 -4.92 -14.85
C ILE A 108 4.07 -4.15 -15.55
N VAL A 109 4.99 -4.86 -16.21
CA VAL A 109 6.15 -4.26 -16.88
C VAL A 109 5.67 -3.40 -18.06
N GLY A 110 4.73 -3.90 -18.86
CA GLY A 110 4.14 -3.14 -19.97
C GLY A 110 3.51 -1.83 -19.52
N SER A 111 2.74 -1.88 -18.42
CA SER A 111 2.09 -0.71 -17.81
C SER A 111 3.09 0.33 -17.31
N ILE A 112 4.16 -0.13 -16.67
CA ILE A 112 5.21 0.76 -16.17
C ILE A 112 5.91 1.44 -17.34
N PHE A 113 6.23 0.73 -18.43
CA PHE A 113 6.90 1.34 -19.57
C PHE A 113 5.99 2.30 -20.35
N SER A 114 4.70 1.99 -20.49
CA SER A 114 3.75 2.85 -21.21
C SER A 114 3.43 4.13 -20.45
N ALA A 115 3.48 4.09 -19.11
CA ALA A 115 3.28 5.23 -18.23
C ALA A 115 4.56 5.61 -17.46
N PHE A 116 5.75 5.40 -18.04
CA PHE A 116 7.02 5.46 -17.31
C PHE A 116 7.26 6.77 -16.55
N LEU A 117 7.27 7.91 -17.25
CA LEU A 117 7.50 9.21 -16.61
C LEU A 117 6.51 9.54 -15.49
N PRO A 118 5.17 9.44 -15.71
CA PRO A 118 4.24 9.71 -14.62
C PRO A 118 4.33 8.66 -13.51
N TYR A 119 4.69 7.41 -13.81
CA TYR A 119 4.88 6.36 -12.81
C TYR A 119 6.09 6.64 -11.92
N ILE A 120 7.23 7.07 -12.48
CA ILE A 120 8.39 7.51 -11.68
C ILE A 120 7.98 8.66 -10.74
N GLY A 121 7.20 9.62 -11.24
CA GLY A 121 6.66 10.71 -10.41
C GLY A 121 5.79 10.20 -9.26
N LEU A 122 4.91 9.23 -9.53
CA LEU A 122 4.09 8.59 -8.50
C LEU A 122 4.97 7.89 -7.45
N ILE A 123 5.91 7.04 -7.87
CA ILE A 123 6.78 6.30 -6.95
C ILE A 123 7.63 7.25 -6.10
N ALA A 124 8.16 8.32 -6.70
CA ALA A 124 8.89 9.35 -5.97
C ALA A 124 8.00 10.04 -4.92
N LEU A 125 6.75 10.38 -5.26
CA LEU A 125 5.79 10.97 -4.34
C LEU A 125 5.44 10.03 -3.19
N LEU A 126 5.09 8.77 -3.49
CA LEU A 126 4.74 7.76 -2.47
C LEU A 126 5.91 7.51 -1.52
N THR A 127 7.13 7.39 -2.07
CA THR A 127 8.34 7.17 -1.28
C THR A 127 8.67 8.40 -0.42
N ALA A 128 8.57 9.61 -0.97
CA ALA A 128 8.81 10.85 -0.22
C ALA A 128 7.81 11.02 0.94
N LEU A 129 6.53 10.70 0.73
CA LEU A 129 5.51 10.73 1.77
C LEU A 129 5.84 9.75 2.91
N ILE A 130 6.21 8.51 2.59
CA ILE A 130 6.58 7.52 3.60
C ILE A 130 7.86 7.95 4.36
N ILE A 131 8.91 8.36 3.64
CA ILE A 131 10.18 8.77 4.25
C ILE A 131 9.99 10.01 5.13
N SER A 132 9.26 11.02 4.67
CA SER A 132 9.05 12.27 5.44
C SER A 132 8.35 12.00 6.79
N ILE A 133 7.37 11.10 6.82
CA ILE A 133 6.70 10.70 8.06
C ILE A 133 7.65 9.90 8.94
N ARG A 134 8.36 8.92 8.41
CA ARG A 134 9.32 8.13 9.19
C ARG A 134 10.45 9.01 9.75
N LEU A 135 10.89 10.02 8.98
CA LEU A 135 11.87 11.01 9.41
C LEU A 135 11.32 11.91 10.51
N LEU A 136 10.08 12.40 10.39
CA LEU A 136 9.43 13.20 11.43
C LEU A 136 9.30 12.42 12.73
N VAL A 137 8.89 11.14 12.62
CA VAL A 137 8.83 10.21 13.75
C VAL A 137 10.23 10.05 14.37
N PHE A 138 11.26 9.75 13.57
CA PHE A 138 12.63 9.60 14.06
C PHE A 138 13.16 10.89 14.75
N LEU A 139 12.97 12.06 14.14
CA LEU A 139 13.39 13.34 14.70
C LEU A 139 12.68 13.66 16.01
N SER A 140 11.37 13.37 16.12
CA SER A 140 10.64 13.51 17.37
C SER A 140 11.23 12.63 18.48
N THR A 141 11.63 11.38 18.17
CA THR A 141 12.27 10.53 19.19
C THR A 141 13.61 11.05 19.66
N LEU A 142 14.40 11.67 18.78
CA LEU A 142 15.68 12.27 19.15
C LEU A 142 15.49 13.51 20.03
N LEU A 143 14.57 14.40 19.67
CA LEU A 143 14.32 15.66 20.38
C LEU A 143 13.69 15.45 21.76
N PHE A 144 12.85 14.42 21.90
CA PHE A 144 12.13 14.11 23.12
C PHE A 144 12.80 12.97 23.92
N SER A 145 14.09 12.69 23.70
CA SER A 145 14.89 11.74 24.50
C SER A 145 15.17 12.22 25.94
N VAL A 146 14.50 13.27 26.42
CA VAL A 146 14.60 13.80 27.78
C VAL A 146 13.39 13.29 28.57
N GLY A 147 13.62 12.29 29.43
CA GLY A 147 12.57 11.52 30.10
C GLY A 147 11.52 12.40 30.81
N GLY A 148 10.23 12.10 30.58
CA GLY A 148 9.10 12.80 31.21
C GLY A 148 7.75 12.38 30.63
N ILE A 149 6.65 12.75 31.28
CA ILE A 149 5.29 12.32 30.91
C ILE A 149 4.89 12.76 29.49
N TYR A 150 5.46 13.86 28.99
CA TYR A 150 5.27 14.38 27.63
C TYR A 150 5.85 13.44 26.56
N THR A 151 6.93 12.73 26.88
CA THR A 151 7.48 11.71 25.98
C THR A 151 6.48 10.59 25.80
N ILE A 152 5.91 10.06 26.90
CA ILE A 152 4.91 8.98 26.87
C ILE A 152 3.67 9.38 26.05
N ILE A 153 3.17 10.61 26.19
CA ILE A 153 2.02 11.11 25.41
C ILE A 153 2.36 11.18 23.92
N ILE A 154 3.54 11.71 23.56
CA ILE A 154 4.01 11.76 22.17
C ILE A 154 4.18 10.35 21.59
N TRP A 155 4.73 9.40 22.35
CA TRP A 155 4.86 8.01 21.94
C TRP A 155 3.48 7.33 21.75
N ILE A 156 2.49 7.60 22.60
CA ILE A 156 1.12 7.06 22.43
C ILE A 156 0.42 7.68 21.22
N VAL A 157 0.60 8.99 20.97
CA VAL A 157 -0.05 9.68 19.83
C VAL A 157 0.62 9.33 18.50
N ILE A 158 1.95 9.27 18.46
CA ILE A 158 2.73 9.02 17.24
C ILE A 158 2.87 7.52 16.94
N TYR A 159 3.22 6.69 17.93
CA TYR A 159 3.43 5.25 17.75
C TYR A 159 2.20 4.42 18.13
N GLY A 160 1.40 4.88 19.09
CA GLY A 160 0.24 4.13 19.59
C GLY A 160 -1.02 4.25 18.73
N SER A 161 -1.11 5.22 17.82
CA SER A 161 -2.38 5.47 17.15
C SER A 161 -2.60 4.63 15.89
N GLY A 162 -1.57 4.25 15.14
CA GLY A 162 -1.75 3.67 13.79
C GLY A 162 -2.53 4.57 12.82
N VAL A 163 -3.16 5.66 13.29
CA VAL A 163 -4.06 6.56 12.56
C VAL A 163 -3.31 7.25 11.43
N ILE A 164 -2.05 7.64 11.68
CA ILE A 164 -1.20 8.22 10.64
C ILE A 164 -0.93 7.19 9.55
N ASP A 165 -0.49 5.97 9.91
CA ASP A 165 -0.24 4.91 8.93
C ASP A 165 -1.53 4.54 8.17
N PHE A 166 -2.67 4.47 8.86
CA PHE A 166 -3.99 4.24 8.26
C PHE A 166 -4.37 5.34 7.26
N TYR A 167 -4.26 6.60 7.66
CA TYR A 167 -4.53 7.74 6.79
C TYR A 167 -3.60 7.74 5.58
N MET A 168 -2.33 7.41 5.77
CA MET A 168 -1.38 7.32 4.68
C MET A 168 -1.71 6.22 3.69
N MET A 169 -2.15 5.05 4.16
CA MET A 169 -2.61 3.98 3.27
C MET A 169 -3.81 4.44 2.43
N MET A 170 -4.73 5.21 3.00
CA MET A 170 -5.87 5.82 2.27
C MET A 170 -5.41 6.82 1.21
N VAL A 171 -4.44 7.69 1.54
CA VAL A 171 -3.84 8.62 0.58
C VAL A 171 -3.15 7.88 -0.56
N ILE A 172 -2.39 6.82 -0.25
CA ILE A 172 -1.72 5.98 -1.25
C ILE A 172 -2.75 5.30 -2.16
N ALA A 173 -3.83 4.74 -1.60
CA ALA A 173 -4.92 4.13 -2.35
C ALA A 173 -5.56 5.14 -3.32
N HIS A 174 -5.85 6.36 -2.85
CA HIS A 174 -6.42 7.42 -3.67
C HIS A 174 -5.46 7.86 -4.81
N LEU A 175 -4.17 8.02 -4.51
CA LEU A 175 -3.16 8.35 -5.52
C LEU A 175 -3.01 7.26 -6.59
N LEU A 176 -3.12 5.99 -6.19
CA LEU A 176 -3.05 4.85 -7.11
C LEU A 176 -4.26 4.80 -8.04
N GLY A 177 -5.47 4.94 -7.50
CA GLY A 177 -6.68 5.01 -8.33
C GLY A 177 -6.69 6.23 -9.22
N GLY A 178 -6.32 7.42 -8.71
CA GLY A 178 -6.20 8.63 -9.52
C GLY A 178 -5.13 8.53 -10.62
N PHE A 179 -4.05 7.78 -10.39
CA PHE A 179 -3.08 7.45 -11.42
C PHE A 179 -3.72 6.60 -12.53
N TYR A 180 -4.50 5.56 -12.18
CA TYR A 180 -5.26 4.79 -13.16
C TYR A 180 -6.21 5.68 -13.95
N TYR A 181 -7.08 6.45 -13.27
CA TYR A 181 -8.07 7.31 -13.92
C TYR A 181 -7.44 8.21 -15.00
N LYS A 182 -6.27 8.79 -14.70
CA LYS A 182 -5.56 9.70 -15.60
C LYS A 182 -4.84 8.99 -16.76
N TYR A 183 -4.40 7.75 -16.57
CA TYR A 183 -3.53 7.05 -17.53
C TYR A 183 -4.10 5.72 -18.05
N GLN A 184 -5.36 5.39 -17.79
CA GLN A 184 -6.01 4.14 -18.17
C GLN A 184 -5.80 3.77 -19.64
N GLU A 185 -5.94 4.74 -20.56
CA GLU A 185 -5.73 4.53 -22.01
C GLU A 185 -4.28 4.15 -22.36
N ARG A 186 -3.31 4.54 -21.52
CA ARG A 186 -1.89 4.22 -21.72
C ARG A 186 -1.51 2.88 -21.10
N LEU A 187 -2.26 2.36 -20.13
CA LEU A 187 -1.88 1.15 -19.40
C LEU A 187 -1.95 -0.11 -20.28
N ASN A 188 -2.63 -0.05 -21.43
CA ASN A 188 -2.75 -1.16 -22.39
C ASN A 188 -3.25 -2.45 -21.71
N TRP A 189 -4.32 -2.36 -20.94
CA TRP A 189 -4.89 -3.50 -20.20
C TRP A 189 -5.95 -4.27 -20.98
N GLU A 190 -6.33 -3.80 -22.17
CA GLU A 190 -7.30 -4.42 -23.07
C GLU A 190 -6.67 -5.48 -24.02
N VAL A 191 -5.55 -6.11 -23.64
CA VAL A 191 -4.88 -7.13 -24.46
C VAL A 191 -5.58 -8.48 -24.36
#